data_AF-A6K8V7-F1
#
_entry.id   AF-A6K8V7-F1
#
_cell.length_a   1.000
_cell.length_b   1.000
_cell.length_c   1.000
_cell.angle_alpha   90.00
_cell.angle_beta   90.00
_cell.angle_gamma   90.00
#
_symmetry.space_group_name_H-M   'P 1'
#
loop_
_entity.id
_entity.type
_entity.pdbx_description
1 polymer ?
#
loop_
_entity_poly.entity_id
_entity_poly.type
_entity_poly.pdbx_seq_one_letter_code
_entity_poly.pdbx_strand_id
1 'polypeptide(L)'
;MLFKLSHNASLGPHVRPLPLQREDREVKPGTLCDVAGWGVVTHAGRRPDVLQQLTVSIMDRNTCNLRTYHDRAITKNMMCAESNRRDTCRGDSGGPLVCGDAVEAVVTWGSRVCGNRRKPGVFTRVATYVPWIENVLSGNVSVNVTA
;
A
#
# COMPACT_ATOMS: atom_id res chain seq x y z
N MET A 1 -7.54 5.50 5.95
CA MET A 1 -7.64 6.59 6.97
C MET A 1 -6.80 7.76 6.49
N LEU A 2 -7.22 8.98 6.80
CA LEU A 2 -6.42 10.20 6.59
C LEU A 2 -6.12 10.82 7.95
N PHE A 3 -4.87 11.24 8.14
CA PHE A 3 -4.43 11.91 9.37
C PHE A 3 -4.09 13.36 9.05
N LYS A 4 -4.72 14.30 9.77
CA LYS A 4 -4.38 15.71 9.72
C LYS A 4 -3.26 15.99 10.71
N LEU A 5 -2.14 16.53 10.24
CA LEU A 5 -1.07 16.99 11.12
C LEU A 5 -1.55 18.19 11.96
N SER A 6 -1.05 18.33 13.18
CA SER A 6 -1.36 19.48 14.04
C SER A 6 -0.86 20.81 13.47
N HIS A 7 0.20 20.76 12.65
CA HIS A 7 0.77 21.90 11.94
C HIS A 7 1.15 21.49 10.52
N ASN A 8 1.26 22.49 9.64
CA ASN A 8 1.70 22.26 8.26
C ASN A 8 3.15 21.72 8.25
N ALA A 9 3.40 20.73 7.39
CA ALA A 9 4.74 20.20 7.18
C ALA A 9 5.62 21.25 6.49
N SER A 10 6.88 21.36 6.93
CA SER A 10 7.90 22.14 6.23
C SER A 10 8.44 21.32 5.07
N LEU A 11 8.13 21.73 3.84
CA LEU A 11 8.55 21.02 2.64
C LEU A 11 10.01 21.33 2.30
N GLY A 12 10.70 20.35 1.71
CA GLY A 12 12.11 20.47 1.35
C GLY A 12 12.67 19.20 0.71
N PRO A 13 13.99 19.06 0.60
CA PRO A 13 14.64 17.93 -0.07
C PRO A 13 14.28 16.55 0.52
N HIS A 14 13.93 16.50 1.80
CA HIS A 14 13.60 15.27 2.53
C HIS A 14 12.11 15.11 2.85
N VAL A 15 11.29 16.12 2.58
CA VAL A 15 9.85 16.12 2.88
C VAL A 15 9.10 16.68 1.68
N ARG A 16 8.39 15.81 0.97
CA ARG A 16 7.55 16.20 -0.17
C ARG A 16 6.29 15.33 -0.24
N PRO A 17 5.15 15.88 -0.66
CA PRO A 17 3.97 15.07 -0.99
C PRO A 17 4.27 14.14 -2.17
N LEU A 18 3.66 12.96 -2.16
CA LEU A 18 3.62 12.09 -3.34
C LEU A 18 2.30 12.32 -4.09
N PRO A 19 2.31 12.41 -5.44
CA PRO A 19 1.08 12.48 -6.19
C PRO A 19 0.29 11.18 -6.05
N LEU A 20 -1.03 11.29 -5.99
CA LEU A 20 -1.94 10.14 -5.96
C LEU A 20 -2.18 9.67 -7.39
N GLN A 21 -2.28 8.35 -7.60
CA GLN A 21 -2.91 7.86 -8.82
C GLN A 21 -4.39 8.26 -8.82
N ARG A 22 -4.83 8.96 -9.87
CA ARG A 22 -6.19 9.51 -10.00
C ARG A 22 -7.08 8.68 -10.91
N GLU A 23 -6.49 7.97 -11.86
CA GLU A 23 -7.25 7.14 -12.78
C GLU A 23 -7.58 5.80 -12.12
N ASP A 24 -8.87 5.48 -11.98
CA ASP A 24 -9.33 4.19 -11.46
C ASP A 24 -9.14 3.10 -12.52
N ARG A 25 -7.89 2.64 -12.66
CA ARG A 25 -7.49 1.56 -13.57
C ARG A 25 -6.72 0.45 -12.86
N GLU A 26 -6.81 -0.76 -13.38
CA GLU A 26 -5.93 -1.85 -12.97
C GLU A 26 -4.49 -1.53 -13.40
N VAL A 27 -3.52 -1.82 -12.54
CA VAL A 27 -2.10 -1.73 -12.89
C VAL A 27 -1.71 -2.99 -13.67
N LYS A 28 -1.02 -2.82 -14.80
CA LYS A 28 -0.67 -3.94 -15.67
C LYS A 28 0.18 -4.98 -14.89
N PRO A 29 -0.13 -6.28 -14.96
CA PRO A 29 0.70 -7.32 -14.37
C PRO A 29 2.15 -7.22 -14.88
N GLY A 30 3.12 -7.44 -14.00
CA GLY A 30 4.55 -7.26 -14.31
C GLY A 30 5.07 -5.84 -14.13
N THR A 31 4.21 -4.85 -13.86
CA THR A 31 4.66 -3.49 -13.51
C THR A 31 5.48 -3.56 -12.23
N LEU A 32 6.65 -2.93 -12.25
CA LEU A 32 7.53 -2.83 -11.09
C LEU A 32 7.15 -1.60 -10.27
N CYS A 33 6.98 -1.80 -8.97
CA CYS A 33 6.59 -0.77 -8.03
C CYS A 33 7.45 -0.88 -6.77
N ASP A 34 7.73 0.25 -6.15
CA ASP A 34 8.49 0.32 -4.92
C ASP A 34 7.57 0.44 -3.72
N VAL A 35 7.89 -0.31 -2.68
CA VAL A 35 7.33 -0.15 -1.34
C VAL A 35 8.46 0.13 -0.37
N ALA A 36 8.22 1.03 0.59
CA ALA A 36 9.20 1.40 1.60
C ALA A 36 8.57 1.39 3.00
N GLY A 37 9.35 0.97 4.00
CA GLY A 37 8.87 0.90 5.38
C GLY A 37 9.94 0.45 6.39
N TRP A 38 9.56 0.50 7.66
CA TRP A 38 10.36 0.05 8.82
C TRP A 38 9.77 -1.23 9.44
N GLY A 39 9.03 -2.02 8.66
CA GLY A 39 8.56 -3.32 9.08
C GLY A 39 9.70 -4.30 9.37
N VAL A 40 9.35 -5.43 9.99
CA VAL A 40 10.34 -6.46 10.30
C VAL A 40 10.89 -7.10 9.01
N VAL A 41 12.22 -7.13 8.89
CA VAL A 41 12.91 -7.69 7.70
C VAL A 41 13.07 -9.21 7.76
N THR A 42 12.90 -9.79 8.95
CA THR A 42 12.86 -11.25 9.17
C THR A 42 11.68 -11.61 10.06
N HIS A 43 11.18 -12.85 9.95
CA HIS A 43 9.94 -13.26 10.63
C HIS A 43 9.96 -13.07 12.16
N ALA A 44 11.14 -13.19 12.79
CA ALA A 44 11.35 -13.02 14.22
C ALA A 44 12.29 -11.84 14.56
N GLY A 45 12.61 -10.99 13.58
CA GLY A 45 13.53 -9.87 13.75
C GLY A 45 12.91 -8.66 14.42
N ARG A 46 13.78 -7.78 14.94
CA ARG A 46 13.42 -6.40 15.29
C ARG A 46 13.20 -5.56 14.03
N ARG A 47 12.49 -4.45 14.19
CA ARG A 47 12.38 -3.43 13.14
C ARG A 47 13.76 -2.80 12.89
N PRO A 48 14.12 -2.48 11.64
CA PRO A 48 15.36 -1.83 11.31
C PRO A 48 15.35 -0.36 11.75
N ASP A 49 16.53 0.21 11.99
CA ASP A 49 16.67 1.64 12.31
C ASP A 49 16.68 2.52 11.04
N VAL A 50 16.97 1.91 9.89
CA VAL A 50 17.03 2.57 8.57
C VAL A 50 15.85 2.14 7.72
N LEU A 51 15.26 3.08 6.97
CA LEU A 51 14.18 2.80 6.03
C LEU A 51 14.60 1.72 5.04
N GLN A 52 13.75 0.71 4.87
CA GLN A 52 13.95 -0.33 3.87
C GLN A 52 13.08 -0.05 2.65
N GLN A 53 13.53 -0.53 1.49
CA GLN A 53 12.79 -0.49 0.24
C GLN A 53 12.81 -1.88 -0.41
N LEU A 54 11.70 -2.22 -1.05
CA LEU A 54 11.57 -3.40 -1.89
C LEU A 54 10.86 -3.01 -3.20
N THR A 55 11.42 -3.45 -4.32
CA THR A 55 10.71 -3.45 -5.61
C THR A 55 9.92 -4.74 -5.75
N VAL A 56 8.63 -4.63 -6.03
CA VAL A 56 7.69 -5.74 -6.23
C VAL A 56 7.07 -5.68 -7.61
N SER A 57 6.68 -6.84 -8.15
CA SER A 57 5.98 -6.96 -9.42
C SER A 57 4.47 -7.09 -9.18
N ILE A 58 3.66 -6.29 -9.87
CA ILE A 58 2.20 -6.38 -9.77
C ILE A 58 1.70 -7.71 -10.34
N MET A 59 0.80 -8.35 -9.61
CA MET A 59 0.10 -9.56 -10.03
C MET A 59 -1.31 -9.22 -10.50
N ASP A 60 -1.79 -9.89 -11.54
CA ASP A 60 -3.20 -9.83 -11.97
C ASP A 60 -4.13 -10.19 -10.79
N ARG A 61 -5.11 -9.34 -10.52
CA ARG A 61 -6.11 -9.53 -9.47
C ARG A 61 -6.90 -10.84 -9.62
N ASN A 62 -7.22 -11.26 -10.83
CA ASN A 62 -7.92 -12.52 -11.07
C ASN A 62 -7.04 -13.72 -10.73
N THR A 63 -5.77 -13.66 -11.13
CA THR A 63 -4.77 -14.65 -10.72
C THR A 63 -4.61 -14.68 -9.21
N CYS A 64 -4.51 -13.51 -8.56
CA CYS A 64 -4.40 -13.38 -7.11
C CYS A 64 -5.61 -13.97 -6.35
N ASN A 65 -6.77 -14.01 -7.00
CA ASN A 65 -8.02 -14.58 -6.46
C ASN A 65 -8.18 -16.09 -6.69
N LEU A 66 -7.26 -16.75 -7.40
CA LEU A 66 -7.29 -18.21 -7.51
C LEU A 66 -7.27 -18.85 -6.12
N ARG A 67 -7.91 -20.02 -6.00
CA ARG A 67 -8.00 -20.79 -4.75
C ARG A 67 -6.64 -21.08 -4.11
N THR A 68 -5.59 -21.20 -4.93
CA THR A 68 -4.20 -21.41 -4.50
C THR A 68 -3.59 -20.22 -3.78
N TYR A 69 -4.13 -19.02 -3.98
CA TYR A 69 -3.63 -17.76 -3.40
C TYR A 69 -4.59 -17.24 -2.32
N HIS A 70 -5.61 -16.46 -2.68
CA HIS A 70 -6.50 -15.81 -1.70
C HIS A 70 -7.97 -16.23 -1.82
N ASP A 71 -8.30 -17.18 -2.70
CA ASP A 71 -9.62 -17.82 -2.77
C ASP A 71 -10.79 -16.81 -2.75
N ARG A 72 -10.81 -15.94 -3.76
CA ARG A 72 -11.84 -14.90 -3.96
C ARG A 72 -11.91 -13.78 -2.90
N ALA A 73 -10.94 -13.67 -1.99
CA ALA A 73 -10.91 -12.60 -0.98
C ALA A 73 -10.50 -11.22 -1.52
N ILE A 74 -9.93 -11.13 -2.73
CA ILE A 74 -9.41 -9.86 -3.29
C ILE A 74 -10.52 -9.12 -4.04
N THR A 75 -10.93 -7.99 -3.48
CA THR A 75 -11.98 -7.13 -4.06
C THR A 75 -11.44 -6.18 -5.13
N LYS A 76 -12.31 -5.49 -5.88
CA LYS A 76 -11.92 -4.48 -6.88
C LYS A 76 -11.20 -3.24 -6.29
N ASN A 77 -11.30 -3.04 -4.97
CA ASN A 77 -10.63 -1.95 -4.25
C ASN A 77 -9.21 -2.35 -3.80
N MET A 78 -8.78 -3.57 -4.14
CA MET A 78 -7.50 -4.14 -3.74
C MET A 78 -6.70 -4.53 -4.97
N MET A 79 -5.38 -4.58 -4.81
CA MET A 79 -4.46 -5.12 -5.79
C MET A 79 -3.40 -5.98 -5.11
N CYS A 80 -2.71 -6.80 -5.89
CA CYS A 80 -1.71 -7.71 -5.38
C CYS A 80 -0.34 -7.47 -6.00
N ALA A 81 0.70 -7.75 -5.23
CA ALA A 81 2.06 -7.86 -5.75
C ALA A 81 2.65 -9.22 -5.37
N GLU A 82 3.49 -9.76 -6.25
CA GLU A 82 4.13 -11.05 -6.06
C GLU A 82 4.97 -11.08 -4.78
N SER A 83 4.86 -12.17 -4.02
CA SER A 83 5.62 -12.39 -2.78
C SER A 83 6.68 -13.45 -3.03
N ASN A 84 7.84 -13.09 -3.60
CA ASN A 84 8.89 -14.06 -3.93
C ASN A 84 10.01 -14.10 -2.88
N ARG A 85 9.70 -14.61 -1.68
CA ARG A 85 10.59 -14.56 -0.49
C ARG A 85 10.95 -13.13 -0.02
N ARG A 86 10.36 -12.11 -0.64
CA ARG A 86 10.45 -10.70 -0.30
C ARG A 86 9.04 -10.14 -0.42
N ASP A 87 8.60 -9.42 0.60
CA ASP A 87 7.25 -8.89 0.73
C ASP A 87 7.25 -7.78 1.78
N THR A 88 6.16 -7.03 1.84
CA THR A 88 5.83 -6.23 3.01
C THR A 88 5.58 -7.14 4.22
N CYS A 89 5.78 -6.61 5.42
CA CYS A 89 5.64 -7.38 6.64
C CYS A 89 5.03 -6.56 7.78
N ARG A 90 5.02 -7.13 8.99
CA ARG A 90 4.46 -6.47 10.17
C ARG A 90 5.18 -5.15 10.43
N GLY A 91 4.44 -4.06 10.39
CA GLY A 91 4.94 -2.70 10.57
C GLY A 91 5.00 -1.88 9.28
N ASP A 92 4.81 -2.50 8.10
CA ASP A 92 4.77 -1.76 6.82
C ASP A 92 3.37 -1.28 6.44
N SER A 93 2.31 -1.79 7.08
CA SER A 93 0.92 -1.38 6.84
C SER A 93 0.75 0.14 6.94
N GLY A 94 0.08 0.74 5.96
CA GLY A 94 -0.06 2.20 5.83
C GLY A 94 1.03 2.86 4.98
N GLY A 95 2.13 2.15 4.68
CA GLY A 95 3.17 2.62 3.76
C GLY A 95 2.67 2.71 2.30
N PRO A 96 3.32 3.53 1.46
CA PRO A 96 2.94 3.68 0.06
C PRO A 96 3.51 2.54 -0.81
N LEU A 97 2.71 2.10 -1.78
CA LEU A 97 3.18 1.39 -2.97
C LEU A 97 3.18 2.39 -4.14
N VAL A 98 4.37 2.67 -4.67
CA VAL A 98 4.61 3.67 -5.71
C VAL A 98 4.99 2.98 -7.00
N CYS A 99 4.28 3.26 -8.09
CA CYS A 99 4.66 2.80 -9.42
C CYS A 99 4.95 4.02 -10.28
N GLY A 100 6.15 4.11 -10.84
CA GLY A 100 6.62 5.37 -11.44
C GLY A 100 6.79 6.45 -10.36
N ASP A 101 6.02 7.53 -10.45
CA ASP A 101 6.07 8.67 -9.52
C ASP A 101 4.82 8.82 -8.64
N ALA A 102 3.80 7.97 -8.83
CA ALA A 102 2.50 8.10 -8.16
C ALA A 102 2.21 6.95 -7.18
N VAL A 103 1.48 7.28 -6.11
CA VAL A 103 0.97 6.30 -5.15
C VAL A 103 -0.20 5.54 -5.78
N GLU A 104 0.02 4.29 -6.12
CA GLU A 104 -0.99 3.39 -6.69
C GLU A 104 -1.80 2.70 -5.59
N ALA A 105 -1.17 2.37 -4.46
CA ALA A 105 -1.83 1.68 -3.37
C ALA A 105 -1.19 1.94 -2.00
N VAL A 106 -1.89 1.50 -0.95
CA VAL A 106 -1.43 1.51 0.45
C VAL A 106 -1.27 0.06 0.93
N VAL A 107 -0.18 -0.23 1.64
CA VAL A 107 0.07 -1.56 2.24
C VAL A 107 -1.04 -1.90 3.23
N THR A 108 -1.69 -3.06 3.06
CA THR A 108 -2.82 -3.45 3.89
C THR A 108 -2.53 -4.71 4.69
N TRP A 109 -2.48 -5.87 4.02
CA TRP A 109 -2.37 -7.17 4.69
C TRP A 109 -1.66 -8.20 3.81
N GLY A 110 -1.29 -9.32 4.43
CA GLY A 110 -0.63 -10.44 3.77
C GLY A 110 -0.67 -11.68 4.64
N SER A 111 0.11 -12.70 4.27
CA SER A 111 0.26 -13.89 5.11
C SER A 111 0.94 -13.59 6.44
N ARG A 112 0.64 -14.40 7.47
CA ARG A 112 1.40 -14.39 8.73
C ARG A 112 2.91 -14.58 8.50
N VAL A 113 3.27 -15.40 7.51
CA VAL A 113 4.67 -15.60 7.08
C VAL A 113 4.92 -14.69 5.87
N CYS A 114 5.64 -13.59 6.10
CA CYS A 114 6.03 -12.65 5.05
C CYS A 114 6.93 -13.34 4.01
N GLY A 115 6.80 -12.97 2.74
CA GLY A 115 7.55 -13.60 1.64
C GLY A 115 6.99 -14.94 1.17
N ASN A 116 5.79 -15.32 1.60
CA ASN A 116 5.15 -16.56 1.19
C ASN A 116 4.66 -16.48 -0.26
N ARG A 117 5.30 -17.27 -1.14
CA ARG A 117 4.98 -17.36 -2.58
C ARG A 117 3.53 -17.68 -2.92
N ARG A 118 2.81 -18.38 -2.03
CA ARG A 118 1.39 -18.71 -2.23
C ARG A 118 0.45 -17.68 -1.60
N LYS A 119 0.97 -16.59 -1.06
CA LYS A 119 0.19 -15.51 -0.45
C LYS A 119 0.78 -14.16 -0.86
N PRO A 120 0.50 -13.70 -2.10
CA PRO A 120 0.88 -12.37 -2.58
C PRO A 120 0.48 -11.27 -1.58
N GLY A 121 1.30 -10.23 -1.47
CA GLY A 121 0.99 -9.07 -0.64
C GLY A 121 -0.23 -8.33 -1.19
N VAL A 122 -1.10 -7.83 -0.29
CA VAL A 122 -2.36 -7.19 -0.66
C VAL A 122 -2.37 -5.72 -0.23
N PHE A 123 -2.73 -4.87 -1.18
CA PHE A 123 -2.70 -3.43 -1.06
C PHE A 123 -4.07 -2.84 -1.40
N THR A 124 -4.45 -1.75 -0.75
CA THR A 124 -5.68 -1.01 -1.05
C THR A 124 -5.38 0.00 -2.16
N ARG A 125 -6.09 -0.09 -3.30
CA ARG A 125 -5.91 0.79 -4.47
C ARG A 125 -6.30 2.22 -4.11
N VAL A 126 -5.42 3.19 -4.36
CA VAL A 126 -5.64 4.60 -3.99
C VAL A 126 -6.68 5.28 -4.89
N ALA A 127 -6.65 5.02 -6.19
CA ALA A 127 -7.49 5.68 -7.18
C ALA A 127 -8.99 5.59 -6.85
N THR A 128 -9.45 4.42 -6.37
CA THR A 128 -10.84 4.18 -5.97
C THR A 128 -11.31 5.08 -4.81
N TYR A 129 -10.37 5.62 -4.02
CA TYR A 129 -10.67 6.48 -2.87
C TYR A 129 -10.31 7.95 -3.11
N VAL A 130 -9.79 8.33 -4.27
CA VAL A 130 -9.44 9.74 -4.56
C VAL A 130 -10.61 10.70 -4.35
N PRO A 131 -11.84 10.43 -4.83
CA PRO A 131 -12.97 11.32 -4.57
C PRO A 131 -13.24 11.53 -3.07
N TRP A 132 -13.12 10.46 -2.27
CA TRP A 132 -13.26 10.54 -0.82
C TRP A 132 -12.11 11.32 -0.17
N ILE A 133 -10.87 11.09 -0.62
CA ILE A 133 -9.68 11.81 -0.14
C ILE A 133 -9.85 13.31 -0.38
N GLU A 134 -10.22 13.70 -1.60
CA GLU A 134 -10.41 15.11 -1.97
C GLU A 134 -11.54 15.77 -1.18
N ASN A 135 -12.65 15.05 -0.96
CA ASN A 135 -13.75 15.54 -0.15
C ASN A 135 -13.37 15.75 1.33
N VAL A 136 -12.51 14.88 1.89
CA VAL A 136 -11.97 15.08 3.24
C VAL A 136 -11.01 16.28 3.27
N LEU A 137 -10.13 16.39 2.26
CA LEU A 137 -9.13 17.47 2.19
C LEU A 137 -9.76 18.85 1.95
N SER A 138 -10.91 18.92 1.26
CA SER A 138 -11.67 20.17 1.07
C SER A 138 -12.42 20.63 2.31
N GLY A 139 -12.44 19.83 3.40
CA GLY A 139 -13.16 20.16 4.63
C GLY A 139 -14.65 19.84 4.60
N ASN A 140 -15.13 19.06 3.62
CA ASN A 140 -16.55 18.76 3.42
C ASN A 140 -17.04 17.54 4.23
N VAL A 141 -16.20 16.98 5.10
CA VAL A 141 -16.57 15.86 5.97
C VAL A 141 -16.67 16.34 7.42
N SER A 142 -17.90 16.39 7.93
CA SER A 142 -18.17 16.51 9.36
C SER A 142 -17.65 15.27 10.08
N VAL A 143 -16.50 15.41 10.74
CA VAL A 143 -15.97 14.35 11.61
C VAL A 143 -16.78 14.38 12.89
N ASN A 144 -17.84 13.54 12.97
CA ASN A 144 -18.49 13.27 14.24
C ASN A 144 -17.55 12.39 15.07
N VAL A 145 -16.69 13.02 15.86
CA VAL A 145 -15.94 12.35 16.92
C VAL A 145 -16.90 12.15 18.09
N THR A 146 -17.61 11.03 18.13
CA THR A 146 -18.17 10.55 19.39
C THR A 146 -17.03 9.93 20.18
N ALA A 147 -16.76 10.52 21.36
CA ALA A 147 -15.85 9.99 22.36
C ALA A 147 -16.32 8.62 22.90
#